data_AF-A0A1I7Z1H6-F1
#
_entry.id   AF-A0A1I7Z1H6-F1
#
_cell.length_a   1.000
_cell.length_b   1.000
_cell.length_c   1.000
_cell.angle_alpha   90.00
_cell.angle_beta   90.00
_cell.angle_gamma   90.00
#
_symmetry.space_group_name_H-M   'P 1'
#
loop_
_entity.id
_entity.type
_entity.pdbx_description
1 polymer ?
#
loop_
_entity_poly.entity_id
_entity_poly.type
_entity_poly.pdbx_seq_one_letter_code
_entity_poly.pdbx_strand_id
1 'polypeptide(L)'
;MASLCAGTLVHLGQVNPQKLRMMTFGQPRVGDKTYVDAHNALMLYSFRVVHNRDIVPHVPPQNFPDHGLFDGYVHHKSEVWYPNKMRVDDTFHVCNADESIKCSDGDLITVSVPDHLSYFQDHEWITDFGEDGCPVQMVNK
;
A
#
# COMPACT_ATOMS: atom_id res chain seq x y z
N MET A 1 -3.98 -8.65 -3.85
CA MET A 1 -4.25 -9.21 -5.21
C MET A 1 -3.50 -8.48 -6.32
N ALA A 2 -3.56 -7.14 -6.39
CA ALA A 2 -2.89 -6.38 -7.46
C ALA A 2 -1.37 -6.67 -7.57
N SER A 3 -0.68 -6.83 -6.43
CA SER A 3 0.74 -7.17 -6.38
C SER A 3 1.07 -8.52 -7.01
N LEU A 4 0.27 -9.55 -6.71
CA LEU A 4 0.39 -10.87 -7.34
C LEU A 4 0.11 -10.77 -8.84
N CYS A 5 -0.99 -10.11 -9.23
CA CYS A 5 -1.36 -9.95 -10.63
C CYS A 5 -0.25 -9.26 -11.44
N ALA A 6 0.24 -8.11 -10.97
CA ALA A 6 1.28 -7.36 -11.64
C ALA A 6 2.59 -8.16 -11.75
N GLY A 7 2.99 -8.82 -10.66
CA GLY A 7 4.16 -9.71 -10.64
C GLY A 7 4.01 -10.86 -11.65
N THR A 8 2.84 -11.50 -11.71
CA THR A 8 2.55 -12.58 -12.67
C THR A 8 2.59 -12.10 -14.12
N LEU A 9 1.96 -10.96 -14.44
CA LEU A 9 1.96 -10.38 -15.79
C LEU A 9 3.39 -10.11 -16.29
N VAL A 10 4.25 -9.57 -15.42
CA VAL A 10 5.65 -9.33 -15.73
C VAL A 10 6.42 -10.64 -15.88
N HIS A 11 6.25 -11.56 -14.92
CA HIS A 11 6.95 -12.85 -14.92
C HIS A 11 6.65 -13.70 -16.15
N LEU A 12 5.39 -13.70 -16.61
CA LEU A 12 4.94 -14.41 -17.81
C LEU A 12 5.30 -13.68 -19.12
N GLY A 13 5.96 -12.52 -19.05
CA GLY A 13 6.32 -11.73 -20.23
C GLY A 13 5.13 -11.09 -20.97
N GLN A 14 3.98 -10.99 -20.32
CA GLN A 14 2.76 -10.42 -20.90
C GLN A 14 2.77 -8.89 -20.89
N VAL A 15 3.51 -8.29 -19.95
CA VAL A 15 3.65 -6.83 -19.85
C VAL A 15 5.12 -6.46 -19.69
N ASN A 16 5.53 -5.41 -20.41
CA ASN A 16 6.83 -4.78 -20.27
C ASN A 16 6.89 -4.01 -18.92
N PRO A 17 7.85 -4.32 -18.01
CA PRO A 17 7.97 -3.68 -16.70
C PRO A 17 8.09 -2.16 -16.73
N GLN A 18 8.73 -1.61 -17.77
CA GLN A 18 8.91 -0.17 -17.95
C GLN A 18 7.61 0.56 -18.29
N LYS A 19 6.57 -0.18 -18.74
CA LYS A 19 5.23 0.36 -19.04
C LYS A 19 4.21 0.04 -17.96
N LEU A 20 4.58 -0.71 -16.93
CA LEU A 20 3.68 -1.09 -15.85
C LEU A 20 3.90 -0.20 -14.63
N ARG A 21 2.81 0.37 -14.11
CA ARG A 21 2.80 1.12 -12.85
C ARG A 21 1.79 0.46 -11.93
N MET A 22 2.23 0.05 -10.75
CA MET A 22 1.33 -0.48 -9.74
C MET A 22 1.20 0.51 -8.59
N MET A 23 -0.04 0.80 -8.22
CA MET A 23 -0.40 1.53 -7.03
C MET A 23 -1.51 0.77 -6.31
N THR A 24 -1.39 0.62 -5.00
CA THR A 24 -2.42 -0.03 -4.17
C THR A 24 -2.72 0.82 -2.95
N PHE A 25 -3.97 0.81 -2.50
CA PHE A 25 -4.46 1.55 -1.35
C PHE A 25 -4.74 0.56 -0.22
N GLY A 26 -4.14 0.79 0.96
CA GLY A 26 -4.38 -0.05 2.13
C GLY A 26 -4.00 -1.52 1.92
N GLN A 27 -2.95 -1.78 1.13
CA GLN A 27 -2.57 -3.14 0.77
C GLN A 27 -2.11 -3.91 2.04
N PRO A 28 -2.73 -5.06 2.37
CA PRO A 28 -2.25 -5.94 3.44
C PRO A 28 -0.91 -6.58 3.08
N ARG A 29 -0.18 -7.09 4.06
CA ARG A 29 1.04 -7.87 3.76
C ARG A 29 0.66 -9.11 2.96
N VAL A 30 1.47 -9.44 1.96
CA VAL A 30 1.10 -10.45 0.95
C VAL A 30 1.94 -11.71 1.04
N GLY A 31 3.21 -11.60 1.39
CA GLY A 31 4.11 -12.75 1.46
C GLY A 31 5.32 -12.50 2.34
N ASP A 32 6.20 -13.47 2.34
CA ASP A 32 7.46 -13.47 3.08
C ASP A 32 8.54 -12.61 2.38
N LYS A 33 9.76 -12.67 2.92
CA LYS A 33 10.91 -11.96 2.34
C LYS A 33 11.24 -12.44 0.91
N THR A 34 11.03 -13.72 0.62
CA THR A 34 11.25 -14.29 -0.72
C THR A 34 10.31 -13.65 -1.74
N TYR A 35 9.02 -13.54 -1.39
CA TYR A 35 8.04 -12.84 -2.21
C TYR A 35 8.42 -11.37 -2.43
N VAL A 36 8.80 -10.66 -1.36
CA VAL A 36 9.20 -9.26 -1.43
C VAL A 36 10.40 -9.04 -2.35
N ASP A 37 11.42 -9.88 -2.26
CA ASP A 37 12.61 -9.79 -3.11
C ASP A 37 12.28 -10.01 -4.59
N ALA A 38 11.43 -11.01 -4.88
CA ALA A 38 10.94 -11.27 -6.23
C ALA A 38 10.12 -10.08 -6.77
N HIS A 39 9.19 -9.56 -5.97
CA HIS A 39 8.38 -8.39 -6.36
C HIS A 39 9.26 -7.16 -6.63
N ASN A 40 10.21 -6.88 -5.75
CA ASN A 40 11.14 -5.76 -5.86
C ASN A 40 12.06 -5.84 -7.09
N ALA A 41 12.35 -7.05 -7.58
CA ALA A 41 13.13 -7.29 -8.78
C ALA A 41 12.30 -7.17 -10.08
N LEU A 42 11.04 -7.63 -10.06
CA LEU A 42 10.16 -7.60 -11.22
C LEU A 42 9.57 -6.20 -11.48
N MET A 43 9.33 -5.44 -10.41
CA MET A 43 8.54 -4.21 -10.47
C MET A 43 9.42 -2.96 -10.41
N LEU A 44 9.41 -2.16 -11.49
CA LEU A 44 10.16 -0.90 -11.57
C LEU A 44 9.40 0.28 -10.93
N TYR A 45 8.06 0.23 -10.94
CA TYR A 45 7.20 1.25 -10.34
C TYR A 45 6.08 0.56 -9.56
N SER A 46 6.20 0.58 -8.24
CA SER A 46 5.28 -0.09 -7.31
C SER A 46 5.21 0.74 -6.04
N PHE A 47 4.03 1.27 -5.72
CA PHE A 47 3.79 2.02 -4.49
C PHE A 47 2.59 1.49 -3.73
N ARG A 48 2.72 1.34 -2.41
CA ARG A 48 1.57 1.27 -1.51
C ARG A 48 1.25 2.66 -0.98
N VAL A 49 -0.03 3.00 -0.93
CA VAL A 49 -0.53 4.21 -0.30
C VAL A 49 -1.27 3.80 0.97
N VAL A 50 -0.86 4.36 2.11
CA VAL A 50 -1.43 4.05 3.43
C VAL A 50 -1.99 5.31 4.05
N HIS A 51 -3.23 5.24 4.51
CA HIS A 51 -3.91 6.34 5.19
C HIS A 51 -3.82 6.19 6.70
N ASN A 52 -3.15 7.15 7.34
CA ASN A 52 -3.12 7.35 8.77
C ASN A 52 -2.92 6.05 9.56
N ARG A 53 -3.94 5.62 10.33
CA ARG A 53 -3.89 4.45 11.22
C ARG A 53 -4.67 3.26 10.66
N ASP A 54 -4.76 3.17 9.34
CA ASP A 54 -5.37 2.03 8.62
C ASP A 54 -4.77 0.71 9.15
N ILE A 55 -5.63 -0.18 9.62
CA ILE A 55 -5.22 -1.50 10.15
C ILE A 55 -4.81 -2.49 9.05
N VAL A 56 -5.34 -2.33 7.84
CA VAL A 56 -5.24 -3.35 6.78
C VAL A 56 -3.79 -3.58 6.34
N PRO A 57 -2.94 -2.54 6.16
CA PRO A 57 -1.52 -2.75 5.87
C PRO A 57 -0.75 -3.51 6.95
N HIS A 58 -1.26 -3.56 8.18
CA HIS A 58 -0.59 -4.20 9.30
C HIS A 58 -1.02 -5.66 9.53
N VAL A 59 -1.85 -6.21 8.64
CA VAL A 59 -2.25 -7.62 8.64
C VAL A 59 -1.82 -8.35 7.35
N PRO A 60 -1.40 -9.63 7.44
CA PRO A 60 -0.99 -10.35 8.65
C PRO A 60 0.19 -9.68 9.37
N PRO A 61 0.39 -9.89 10.69
CA PRO A 61 1.52 -9.32 11.43
C PRO A 61 2.89 -9.80 10.92
N GLN A 62 3.94 -8.98 11.09
CA GLN A 62 5.32 -9.35 10.72
C GLN A 62 5.85 -10.58 11.48
N ASN A 63 5.41 -10.76 12.72
CA ASN A 63 5.85 -11.88 13.56
C ASN A 63 4.80 -13.00 13.60
N PHE A 64 4.00 -13.16 12.55
CA PHE A 64 3.01 -14.22 12.47
C PHE A 64 3.71 -15.54 12.08
N PRO A 65 3.76 -16.56 12.97
CA PRO A 65 4.33 -17.86 12.64
C PRO A 65 3.36 -18.61 11.74
N ASP A 66 3.47 -18.37 10.44
CA ASP A 66 2.78 -19.15 9.42
C ASP A 66 3.67 -20.32 8.98
N HIS A 67 3.06 -21.44 8.62
CA HIS A 67 3.76 -22.62 8.06
C HIS A 67 4.94 -23.21 8.86
N GLY A 68 5.09 -22.88 10.14
CA GLY A 68 6.10 -23.48 11.04
C GLY A 68 7.51 -22.90 10.91
N LEU A 69 7.65 -21.76 10.23
CA LEU A 69 8.88 -21.02 10.08
C LEU A 69 8.73 -19.63 10.74
N PHE A 70 9.85 -18.98 11.08
CA PHE A 70 9.89 -17.64 11.70
C PHE A 70 9.93 -16.51 10.65
N ASP A 71 9.61 -16.82 9.40
CA ASP A 71 9.53 -15.91 8.26
C ASP A 71 8.11 -15.37 8.11
N GLY A 72 7.77 -14.39 8.95
CA GLY A 72 6.46 -13.77 8.84
C GLY A 72 6.30 -12.87 7.61
N TYR A 73 5.15 -12.22 7.54
CA TYR A 73 4.76 -11.44 6.38
C TYR A 73 5.47 -10.09 6.39
N VAL A 74 6.04 -9.71 5.25
CA VAL A 74 6.67 -8.40 5.08
C VAL A 74 6.18 -7.73 3.80
N HIS A 75 6.23 -6.42 3.83
CA HIS A 75 5.86 -5.56 2.74
C HIS A 75 6.96 -5.43 1.70
N HIS A 76 6.58 -5.30 0.42
CA HIS A 76 7.53 -4.95 -0.65
C HIS A 76 7.97 -3.49 -0.57
N LYS A 77 8.90 -3.03 -1.41
CA LYS A 77 9.34 -1.63 -1.34
C LYS A 77 8.30 -0.64 -1.86
N SER A 78 8.51 0.57 -1.34
CA SER A 78 7.89 1.88 -1.55
C SER A 78 6.49 2.06 -0.99
N GLU A 79 6.44 2.85 0.06
CA GLU A 79 5.22 3.30 0.74
C GLU A 79 5.11 4.83 0.64
N VAL A 80 3.89 5.31 0.38
CA VAL A 80 3.47 6.69 0.58
C VAL A 80 2.48 6.69 1.74
N TRP A 81 2.88 7.29 2.86
CA TRP A 81 2.08 7.32 4.08
C TRP A 81 1.59 8.73 4.37
N TYR A 82 0.29 8.86 4.62
CA TYR A 82 -0.33 10.12 5.02
C TYR A 82 -0.75 10.04 6.50
N PRO A 83 0.04 10.61 7.43
CA PRO A 83 -0.30 10.63 8.86
C PRO A 83 -1.33 11.73 9.20
N ASN A 84 -2.35 11.89 8.36
CA ASN A 84 -3.36 12.94 8.43
C ASN A 84 -4.63 12.48 7.72
N LYS A 85 -5.46 13.41 7.23
CA LYS A 85 -6.76 13.11 6.63
C LYS A 85 -6.73 13.03 5.10
N MET A 86 -5.53 13.03 4.50
CA MET A 86 -5.34 13.02 3.05
C MET A 86 -6.11 14.14 2.32
N ARG A 87 -6.30 15.32 2.94
CA ARG A 87 -6.93 16.45 2.27
C ARG A 87 -6.00 17.06 1.23
N VAL A 88 -6.53 17.97 0.42
CA VAL A 88 -5.70 18.81 -0.46
C VAL A 88 -4.61 19.48 0.35
N ASP A 89 -3.38 19.47 -0.19
CA ASP A 89 -2.16 20.03 0.42
C ASP A 89 -1.70 19.36 1.73
N ASP A 90 -2.38 18.32 2.21
CA ASP A 90 -1.88 17.53 3.32
C ASP A 90 -0.56 16.86 2.93
N THR A 91 0.39 16.89 3.86
CA THR A 91 1.73 16.35 3.65
C THR A 91 1.74 14.82 3.71
N PHE A 92 2.71 14.20 3.05
CA PHE A 92 2.94 12.75 3.13
C PHE A 92 4.42 12.43 3.33
N HIS A 93 4.68 11.22 3.79
CA HIS A 93 6.02 10.64 3.88
C HIS A 93 6.19 9.57 2.80
N VAL A 94 7.35 9.56 2.14
CA VAL A 94 7.71 8.53 1.18
C VAL A 94 8.85 7.70 1.74
N CYS A 95 8.59 6.41 1.96
CA CYS A 95 9.59 5.45 2.42
C CYS A 95 9.93 4.48 1.29
N ASN A 96 11.14 4.59 0.74
CA ASN A 96 11.65 3.64 -0.25
C ASN A 96 12.39 2.48 0.43
N ALA A 97 11.65 1.73 1.24
CA ALA A 97 12.10 0.52 1.93
C ALA A 97 10.89 -0.43 2.10
N ASP A 98 11.15 -1.67 2.48
CA ASP A 98 10.15 -2.75 2.60
C ASP A 98 9.19 -2.51 3.79
N GLU A 99 9.72 -2.50 5.02
CA GLU A 99 9.00 -2.25 6.29
C GLU A 99 9.68 -1.09 7.05
N SER A 100 9.39 0.15 6.66
CA SER A 100 10.10 1.31 7.22
C SER A 100 9.43 1.86 8.48
N ILE A 101 10.16 1.87 9.60
CA ILE A 101 9.74 2.55 10.84
C ILE A 101 9.59 4.08 10.70
N LYS A 102 9.95 4.65 9.55
CA LYS A 102 9.75 6.08 9.24
C LYS A 102 8.38 6.38 8.61
N CYS A 103 7.64 5.35 8.23
CA CYS A 103 6.27 5.44 7.71
C CYS A 103 5.31 4.67 8.63
N SER A 104 4.21 4.08 8.10
CA SER A 104 3.13 3.57 8.96
C SER A 104 3.58 2.45 9.90
N ASP A 105 4.63 1.70 9.56
CA ASP A 105 5.16 0.64 10.43
C ASP A 105 5.78 1.18 11.73
N GLY A 106 6.11 2.48 11.79
CA GLY A 106 6.55 3.16 13.00
C GLY A 106 5.41 3.54 13.96
N ASP A 107 4.16 3.51 13.52
CA ASP A 107 3.01 3.87 14.34
C ASP A 107 2.65 2.75 15.32
N LEU A 108 2.61 3.08 16.62
CA LEU A 108 2.30 2.12 17.69
C LEU A 108 0.82 1.72 17.74
N ILE A 109 -0.07 2.46 17.07
CA ILE A 109 -1.52 2.26 17.10
C ILE A 109 -2.08 2.40 15.68
N THR A 110 -2.31 1.27 15.00
CA THR A 110 -2.81 1.18 13.63
C THR A 110 -4.07 0.31 13.57
N VAL A 111 -5.16 0.80 14.17
CA VAL A 111 -6.40 0.02 14.41
C VAL A 111 -7.65 0.66 13.79
N SER A 112 -7.49 1.62 12.88
CA SER A 112 -8.60 2.35 12.27
C SER A 112 -9.10 1.65 11.01
N VAL A 113 -10.30 1.10 11.04
CA VAL A 113 -11.03 0.69 9.82
C VAL A 113 -11.53 1.91 9.03
N PRO A 114 -12.02 3.00 9.65
CA PRO A 114 -12.44 4.19 8.89
C PRO A 114 -11.34 4.79 8.02
N ASP A 115 -10.09 4.81 8.49
CA ASP A 115 -8.96 5.34 7.71
C ASP A 115 -8.70 4.48 6.46
N HIS A 116 -9.03 3.18 6.49
CA HIS A 116 -8.97 2.31 5.32
C HIS A 116 -9.98 2.69 4.23
N LEU A 117 -11.09 3.36 4.59
CA LEU A 117 -12.23 3.55 3.70
C LEU A 117 -12.17 4.87 2.91
N SER A 118 -11.20 5.75 3.15
CA SER A 118 -11.12 7.06 2.49
C SER A 118 -9.69 7.33 2.01
N TYR A 119 -9.54 7.90 0.82
CA TYR A 119 -8.25 8.29 0.24
C TYR A 119 -8.39 9.60 -0.53
N PHE A 120 -7.39 10.49 -0.37
CA PHE A 120 -7.31 11.81 -1.02
C PHE A 120 -8.44 12.81 -0.66
N GLN A 121 -9.28 12.43 0.30
CA GLN A 121 -10.32 13.25 0.92
C GLN A 121 -10.83 12.56 2.20
N ASP A 122 -11.61 13.27 3.03
CA ASP A 122 -12.08 12.80 4.34
C ASP A 122 -13.61 12.86 4.57
N HIS A 123 -14.39 13.02 3.50
CA HIS A 123 -15.85 13.21 3.56
C HIS A 123 -16.66 12.09 2.90
N GLU A 124 -16.03 11.27 2.05
CA GLU A 124 -16.67 10.18 1.30
C GLU A 124 -15.82 8.91 1.37
N TRP A 125 -16.45 7.75 1.22
CA TRP A 125 -15.71 6.50 1.10
C TRP A 125 -15.13 6.34 -0.29
N ILE A 126 -14.06 5.56 -0.42
CA ILE A 126 -13.35 5.33 -1.69
C ILE A 126 -14.23 4.67 -2.75
N THR A 127 -15.25 3.92 -2.32
CA THR A 127 -16.29 3.36 -3.20
C THR A 127 -17.08 4.47 -3.86
N ASP A 128 -17.61 5.39 -3.04
CA ASP A 128 -18.47 6.48 -3.49
C ASP A 128 -17.67 7.48 -4.32
N PHE A 129 -16.47 7.84 -3.87
CA PHE A 129 -15.53 8.68 -4.61
C PHE A 129 -15.20 8.11 -6.00
N GLY A 130 -15.10 6.79 -6.11
CA GLY A 130 -14.90 6.09 -7.38
C GLY A 130 -16.14 6.12 -8.27
N GLU A 131 -17.33 5.87 -7.71
CA GLU A 131 -18.61 5.94 -8.43
C GLU A 131 -18.91 7.35 -8.97
N ASP A 132 -18.50 8.38 -8.23
CA ASP A 132 -18.62 9.78 -8.62
C ASP A 132 -17.58 10.23 -9.67
N GLY A 133 -16.75 9.30 -10.15
CA GLY A 133 -15.78 9.54 -11.21
C GLY A 133 -14.51 10.26 -10.76
N CYS A 134 -14.12 10.09 -9.50
CA CYS A 134 -12.93 10.71 -8.91
C CYS A 134 -12.89 12.23 -9.11
N PRO A 135 -13.88 12.99 -8.60
CA PRO A 135 -14.05 14.41 -8.92
C PRO A 135 -12.82 15.24 -8.49
N VAL A 136 -12.08 15.74 -9.48
CA VAL A 136 -10.84 16.54 -9.31
C VAL A 136 -11.08 17.85 -8.55
N GLN A 137 -12.32 18.31 -8.45
CA GLN A 137 -12.71 19.51 -7.71
C GLN A 137 -12.51 19.38 -6.19
N MET A 138 -12.33 18.15 -5.69
CA MET A 138 -11.96 17.85 -4.30
C MET A 138 -10.45 17.96 -4.05
N VAL A 139 -9.63 18.11 -5.11
CA VAL A 139 -8.15 18.08 -5.07
C VAL A 139 -7.52 19.47 -5.27
N ASN A 140 -8.30 20.49 -5.67
CA ASN A 140 -7.80 21.85 -5.93
C ASN A 140 -8.77 22.93 -5.41
N LYS A 141 -8.70 23.26 -4.12
CA LYS A 141 -9.23 24.53 -3.58
C LYS A 141 -8.20 25.21 -2.72
#